data_AF-A0AA96X549-F1
#
_entry.id   AF-A0AA96X549-F1
#
_cell.length_a   1.000
_cell.length_b   1.000
_cell.length_c   1.000
_cell.angle_alpha   90.00
_cell.angle_beta   90.00
_cell.angle_gamma   90.00
#
_symmetry.space_group_name_H-M   'P 1'
#
loop_
_entity.id
_entity.type
_entity.pdbx_description
1 polymer ?
#
loop_
_entity_poly.entity_id
_entity_poly.type
_entity_poly.pdbx_seq_one_letter_code
_entity_poly.pdbx_strand_id
1 'polypeptide(L)'
;MDLTISILGHALTAIAALLAIHGKTWDETQIGLKRVTRIGGVAAGVAVVGLALSIFQTIDKYQEKAAYKEYAISKIEKGWSNLFVPFEALHYQVTGLKPKKGEHLEFAELVLKENLLASFDKVDFKEVHRFPKFGTVGNMVCAQTLSGMGTVSRYIEEYSDHLDLEIKASVEELQLMPAFSTLIRFGGCPGIKGRSVNDPDRYQGKFDTPEMRAYIRKLIAFQKLIG
;
A
#
# COMPACT_ATOMS: atom_id res chain seq x y z
N MET A 1 12.14 0.69 -12.73
CA MET A 1 13.27 0.82 -13.67
C MET A 1 14.17 1.91 -13.10
N ASP A 2 15.44 1.59 -12.87
CA ASP A 2 16.36 2.48 -12.16
C ASP A 2 16.55 3.81 -12.91
N LEU A 3 16.53 4.94 -12.19
CA LEU A 3 16.71 6.27 -12.76
C LEU A 3 18.02 6.36 -13.55
N THR A 4 19.07 5.69 -13.05
CA THR A 4 20.36 5.50 -13.70
C THR A 4 20.25 4.79 -15.05
N ILE A 5 19.42 3.75 -15.17
CA ILE A 5 19.22 3.01 -16.43
C ILE A 5 18.50 3.89 -17.47
N SER A 6 17.50 4.67 -17.04
CA SER A 6 16.79 5.59 -17.95
C SER A 6 17.70 6.71 -18.46
N ILE A 7 18.49 7.32 -17.57
CA ILE A 7 19.47 8.37 -17.92
C ILE A 7 20.55 7.81 -18.84
N LEU A 8 21.07 6.60 -18.55
CA LEU A 8 22.06 5.93 -19.39
C LEU A 8 21.51 5.62 -20.78
N GLY A 9 20.25 5.20 -20.87
CA GLY A 9 19.55 5.00 -22.13
C GLY A 9 19.49 6.28 -22.96
N HIS A 10 19.13 7.41 -22.35
CA HIS A 10 19.09 8.71 -23.04
C HIS A 10 20.48 9.17 -23.50
N ALA A 11 21.51 8.98 -22.67
CA ALA A 11 22.89 9.29 -23.03
C ALA A 11 23.36 8.46 -24.24
N LEU A 12 23.04 7.16 -24.28
CA LEU A 12 23.34 6.29 -25.41
C LEU A 12 22.62 6.72 -26.70
N THR A 13 21.34 7.10 -26.61
CA THR A 13 20.58 7.61 -27.76
C THR A 13 21.16 8.91 -28.31
N ALA A 14 21.63 9.81 -27.43
CA ALA A 14 22.29 11.04 -27.85
C ALA A 14 23.67 10.80 -28.46
N ILE A 15 24.45 9.86 -27.91
CA ILE A 15 25.73 9.44 -28.50
C ILE A 15 25.48 8.83 -29.88
N ALA A 16 24.47 7.98 -30.03
CA ALA A 16 24.08 7.41 -31.33
C ALA A 16 23.62 8.49 -32.32
N ALA A 17 22.84 9.48 -31.86
CA ALA A 17 22.43 10.62 -32.68
C ALA A 17 23.62 11.48 -33.11
N LEU A 18 24.59 11.73 -32.23
CA LEU A 18 25.82 12.46 -32.53
C LEU A 18 26.74 11.69 -33.49
N LEU A 19 26.80 10.35 -33.37
CA LEU A 19 27.55 9.50 -34.29
C LEU A 19 26.89 9.38 -35.66
N ALA A 20 25.55 9.42 -35.72
CA ALA A 20 24.76 9.43 -36.94
C ALA A 20 24.89 10.73 -37.75
N ILE A 21 25.48 11.78 -37.16
CA ILE A 21 25.91 13.00 -37.85
C ILE A 21 27.16 12.66 -38.69
N HIS A 22 26.99 11.87 -39.75
CA HIS A 22 28.01 11.56 -40.75
C HIS A 22 27.62 12.17 -42.11
N GLY A 23 28.58 12.72 -42.85
CA GLY A 23 28.37 13.41 -44.13
C GLY A 23 28.60 14.93 -44.07
N LYS A 24 27.74 15.73 -44.73
CA LYS A 24 27.86 17.21 -44.91
C LYS A 24 27.94 18.06 -43.62
N THR A 25 27.89 17.43 -42.46
CA THR A 25 28.02 18.02 -41.13
C THR A 25 29.46 18.10 -40.64
N TRP A 26 30.38 17.40 -41.32
CA TRP A 26 31.81 17.37 -41.05
C TRP A 26 32.60 17.82 -42.29
N ASP A 27 33.51 18.78 -42.12
CA ASP A 27 34.43 19.22 -43.19
C ASP A 27 35.78 18.50 -43.02
N GLU A 28 36.09 17.55 -43.89
CA GLU A 28 37.32 16.76 -43.78
C GLU A 28 38.60 17.59 -43.94
N THR A 29 38.52 18.79 -44.50
CA THR A 29 39.68 19.66 -44.78
C THR A 29 40.10 20.52 -43.58
N GLN A 30 39.27 20.60 -42.55
CA GLN A 30 39.51 21.40 -41.34
C GLN A 30 40.01 20.51 -40.18
N ILE A 31 40.65 21.12 -39.17
CA ILE A 31 41.19 20.41 -38.00
C ILE A 31 40.53 20.95 -36.73
N GLY A 32 40.25 20.07 -35.76
CA GLY A 32 39.68 20.43 -34.46
C GLY A 32 38.20 20.84 -34.51
N LEU A 33 37.77 21.76 -33.64
CA LEU A 33 36.36 22.23 -33.54
C LEU A 33 35.85 22.94 -34.81
N LYS A 34 36.75 23.47 -35.65
CA LYS A 34 36.40 24.10 -36.94
C LYS A 34 35.93 23.08 -38.00
N ARG A 35 36.09 21.79 -37.71
CA ARG A 35 35.67 20.68 -38.57
C ARG A 35 34.15 20.49 -38.60
N VAL A 36 33.44 21.05 -37.64
CA VAL A 36 31.98 20.98 -37.56
C VAL A 36 31.38 22.08 -38.45
N THR A 37 30.60 21.69 -39.45
CA THR A 37 29.92 22.69 -40.29
C THR A 37 28.79 23.34 -39.51
N ARG A 38 28.30 24.50 -39.98
CA ARG A 38 27.20 25.23 -39.33
C ARG A 38 25.96 24.36 -39.10
N ILE A 39 25.69 23.44 -40.04
CA ILE A 39 24.59 22.46 -39.97
C ILE A 39 24.89 21.40 -38.91
N GLY A 40 26.13 20.90 -38.83
CA GLY A 40 26.55 19.96 -37.78
C GLY A 40 26.46 20.56 -36.38
N GLY A 41 26.81 21.84 -36.23
CA GLY A 41 26.69 22.57 -34.98
C GLY A 41 25.23 22.75 -34.54
N VAL A 42 24.32 23.07 -35.48
CA VAL A 42 22.88 23.14 -35.20
C VAL A 42 22.32 21.77 -34.82
N ALA A 43 22.69 20.70 -35.53
CA ALA A 43 22.26 19.34 -35.22
C ALA A 43 22.74 18.89 -33.82
N ALA A 44 24.00 19.17 -33.47
CA ALA A 44 24.53 18.90 -32.13
C ALA A 44 23.79 19.72 -31.06
N GLY A 45 23.49 21.00 -31.32
CA GLY A 45 22.70 21.84 -30.42
C GLY A 45 21.29 21.29 -30.17
N VAL A 46 20.59 20.86 -31.23
CA VAL A 46 19.27 20.21 -31.12
C VAL A 46 19.35 18.91 -30.32
N ALA A 47 20.39 18.09 -30.53
CA ALA A 47 20.58 16.85 -29.79
C ALA A 47 20.81 17.09 -28.29
N VAL A 48 21.62 18.09 -27.92
CA VAL A 48 21.86 18.46 -26.52
C VAL A 48 20.58 18.97 -25.85
N VAL A 49 19.82 19.83 -26.52
CA VAL A 49 18.53 20.33 -26.00
C VAL A 49 17.52 19.19 -25.84
N GLY A 50 17.42 18.29 -26.82
CA GLY A 50 16.56 17.11 -26.75
C GLY A 50 16.92 16.18 -25.59
N LEU A 51 18.22 15.92 -25.37
CA LEU A 51 18.68 15.12 -24.23
C LEU A 51 18.36 15.80 -22.89
N ALA A 52 18.60 17.11 -22.78
CA ALA A 52 18.28 17.86 -21.56
C ALA A 52 16.77 17.74 -21.24
N LEU A 53 15.90 17.99 -22.22
CA LEU A 53 14.44 17.85 -22.06
C LEU A 53 14.03 16.43 -21.65
N SER A 54 14.63 15.40 -22.26
CA SER A 54 14.32 14.00 -21.95
C SER A 54 14.74 13.62 -20.52
N ILE A 55 15.89 14.12 -20.05
CA ILE A 55 16.36 13.93 -18.68
C ILE A 55 15.40 14.63 -17.70
N PHE A 56 15.04 15.89 -17.96
CA PHE A 56 14.08 16.61 -17.12
C PHE A 56 12.73 15.89 -17.03
N GLN A 57 12.17 15.46 -18.17
CA GLN A 57 10.91 14.68 -18.18
C GLN A 57 11.03 13.36 -17.41
N THR A 58 12.19 12.68 -17.47
CA THR A 58 12.42 11.45 -16.71
C THR A 58 12.46 11.72 -15.21
N ILE A 59 13.15 12.79 -14.80
CA ILE A 59 13.24 13.20 -13.39
C ILE A 59 11.85 13.59 -12.88
N ASP A 60 11.11 14.43 -13.62
CA ASP A 60 9.76 14.86 -13.24
C ASP A 60 8.82 13.66 -13.07
N LYS A 61 8.81 12.73 -14.04
CA LYS A 61 8.02 11.49 -13.95
C LYS A 61 8.43 10.62 -12.76
N TYR A 62 9.71 10.58 -12.44
CA TYR A 62 10.20 9.81 -11.29
C TYR A 62 9.77 10.43 -9.96
N GLN A 63 9.89 11.76 -9.83
CA GLN A 63 9.44 12.50 -8.65
C GLN A 63 7.92 12.40 -8.48
N GLU A 64 7.16 12.56 -9.56
CA GLU A 64 5.71 12.39 -9.56
C GLU A 64 5.32 10.97 -9.13
N LYS A 65 5.98 9.94 -9.68
CA LYS A 65 5.75 8.54 -9.29
C LYS A 65 6.05 8.29 -7.80
N ALA A 66 7.14 8.87 -7.28
CA ALA A 66 7.50 8.75 -5.87
C ALA A 66 6.46 9.44 -4.96
N ALA A 67 6.03 10.65 -5.31
CA ALA A 67 5.02 11.40 -4.55
C ALA A 67 3.66 10.66 -4.52
N TYR A 68 3.23 10.09 -5.64
CA TYR A 68 2.00 9.29 -5.67
C TYR A 68 2.14 7.99 -4.87
N LYS A 69 3.31 7.33 -4.91
CA LYS A 69 3.58 6.14 -4.09
C LYS A 69 3.47 6.48 -2.59
N GLU A 70 4.13 7.54 -2.15
CA GLU A 70 4.09 7.98 -0.74
C GLU A 70 2.66 8.34 -0.30
N TYR A 71 1.95 9.09 -1.14
CA TYR A 71 0.54 9.42 -0.90
C TYR A 71 -0.34 8.17 -0.81
N ALA A 72 -0.18 7.23 -1.74
CA ALA A 72 -0.92 5.97 -1.74
C ALA A 72 -0.63 5.13 -0.49
N ILE A 73 0.64 4.99 -0.09
CA ILE A 73 1.05 4.30 1.13
C ILE A 73 0.39 4.94 2.36
N SER A 74 0.46 6.26 2.51
CA SER A 74 -0.18 6.95 3.64
C SER A 74 -1.69 6.68 3.73
N LYS A 75 -2.38 6.58 2.58
CA LYS A 75 -3.80 6.26 2.54
C LYS A 75 -4.08 4.78 2.81
N ILE A 76 -3.24 3.89 2.31
CA ILE A 76 -3.28 2.46 2.57
C ILE A 76 -3.10 2.24 4.07
N GLU A 77 -2.09 2.84 4.71
CA GLU A 77 -1.85 2.80 6.15
C GLU A 77 -3.08 3.24 6.94
N LYS A 78 -3.73 4.33 6.53
CA LYS A 78 -4.96 4.78 7.21
C LYS A 78 -6.10 3.77 7.11
N GLY A 79 -6.31 3.16 5.94
CA GLY A 79 -7.31 2.09 5.77
C GLY A 79 -6.93 0.84 6.56
N TRP A 80 -5.63 0.57 6.61
CA TRP A 80 -5.04 -0.55 7.30
C TRP A 80 -5.20 -0.47 8.82
N SER A 81 -4.94 0.70 9.42
CA SER A 81 -5.20 0.99 10.83
C SER A 81 -6.64 0.65 11.25
N ASN A 82 -7.63 0.85 10.37
CA ASN A 82 -9.02 0.50 10.68
C ASN A 82 -9.20 -1.01 10.89
N LEU A 83 -8.39 -1.87 10.26
CA LEU A 83 -8.47 -3.32 10.46
C LEU A 83 -8.06 -3.74 11.88
N PHE A 84 -7.33 -2.90 12.61
CA PHE A 84 -6.94 -3.14 14.01
C PHE A 84 -7.98 -2.67 15.02
N VAL A 85 -8.83 -1.70 14.66
CA VAL A 85 -9.82 -1.10 15.57
C VAL A 85 -10.67 -2.14 16.32
N PRO A 86 -11.17 -3.21 15.68
CA PRO A 86 -11.93 -4.23 16.41
C PRO A 86 -11.13 -4.90 17.53
N PHE A 87 -9.86 -5.21 17.28
CA PHE A 87 -8.98 -5.84 18.26
C PHE A 87 -8.59 -4.86 19.37
N GLU A 88 -8.31 -3.60 19.03
CA GLU A 88 -8.02 -2.54 20.01
C GLU A 88 -9.19 -2.31 20.97
N ALA A 89 -10.41 -2.33 20.43
CA ALA A 89 -11.64 -2.24 21.20
C ALA A 89 -11.79 -3.44 22.16
N LEU A 90 -11.56 -4.66 21.69
CA LEU A 90 -11.61 -5.87 22.54
C LEU A 90 -10.52 -5.86 23.61
N HIS A 91 -9.31 -5.41 23.26
CA HIS A 91 -8.22 -5.22 24.22
C HIS A 91 -8.65 -4.28 25.34
N TYR A 92 -9.26 -3.13 25.02
CA TYR A 92 -9.76 -2.20 26.03
C TYR A 92 -10.84 -2.83 26.92
N GLN A 93 -11.72 -3.66 26.37
CA GLN A 93 -12.75 -4.35 27.16
C GLN A 93 -12.15 -5.37 28.13
N VAL A 94 -11.12 -6.12 27.70
CA VAL A 94 -10.48 -7.15 28.52
C VAL A 94 -9.57 -6.55 29.59
N THR A 95 -8.81 -5.51 29.24
CA THR A 95 -7.72 -5.01 30.09
C THR A 95 -8.06 -3.70 30.80
N GLY A 96 -9.07 -2.96 30.35
CA GLY A 96 -9.33 -1.57 30.75
C GLY A 96 -8.30 -0.57 30.21
N LEU A 97 -7.28 -1.03 29.49
CA LEU A 97 -6.18 -0.21 28.99
C LEU A 97 -6.38 0.11 27.51
N LYS A 98 -6.39 1.40 27.20
CA LYS A 98 -6.52 1.84 25.81
C LYS A 98 -5.16 1.69 25.12
N PRO A 99 -5.09 0.98 23.98
CA PRO A 99 -3.83 0.86 23.24
C PRO A 99 -3.35 2.23 22.78
N LYS A 100 -2.02 2.39 22.73
CA LYS A 100 -1.38 3.60 22.20
C LYS A 100 -1.71 3.72 20.71
N LYS A 101 -2.03 4.94 20.28
CA LYS A 101 -2.34 5.20 18.86
C LYS A 101 -1.08 5.08 18.01
N GLY A 102 -1.20 4.44 16.85
CA GLY A 102 -0.15 4.39 15.82
C GLY A 102 0.83 3.21 15.96
N GLU A 103 0.86 2.54 17.10
CA GLU A 103 1.74 1.38 17.34
C GLU A 103 1.04 0.05 16.97
N HIS A 104 0.46 -0.02 15.76
CA HIS A 104 -0.35 -1.18 15.34
C HIS A 104 0.46 -2.48 15.25
N LEU A 105 1.74 -2.38 14.87
CA LEU A 105 2.65 -3.53 14.81
C LEU A 105 2.87 -4.13 16.21
N GLU A 106 3.25 -3.29 17.18
CA GLU A 106 3.49 -3.70 18.56
C GLU A 106 2.22 -4.25 19.19
N PHE A 107 1.09 -3.59 18.94
CA PHE A 107 -0.22 -4.05 19.38
C PHE A 107 -0.56 -5.44 18.81
N ALA A 108 -0.35 -5.67 17.50
CA ALA A 108 -0.62 -6.95 16.86
C ALA A 108 0.28 -8.06 17.42
N GLU A 109 1.55 -7.77 17.68
CA GLU A 109 2.47 -8.70 18.33
C GLU A 109 2.04 -9.03 19.76
N LEU A 110 1.60 -8.03 20.53
CA LEU A 110 1.08 -8.20 21.88
C LEU A 110 -0.17 -9.09 21.87
N VAL A 111 -1.11 -8.87 20.95
CA VAL A 111 -2.29 -9.72 20.78
C VAL A 111 -1.93 -11.20 20.58
N LEU A 112 -0.88 -11.47 19.80
CA LEU A 112 -0.41 -12.84 19.54
C LEU A 112 0.38 -13.45 20.71
N LYS A 113 1.27 -12.67 21.34
CA LYS A 113 2.21 -13.13 22.38
C LYS A 113 1.52 -13.37 23.72
N GLU A 114 0.63 -12.47 24.13
CA GLU A 114 -0.05 -12.54 25.43
C GLU A 114 -1.32 -13.39 25.42
N ASN A 115 -1.55 -14.13 24.34
CA ASN A 115 -2.73 -14.96 24.14
C ASN A 115 -4.06 -14.21 24.33
N LEU A 116 -4.08 -12.92 24.00
CA LEU A 116 -5.25 -12.05 24.20
C LEU A 116 -6.46 -12.50 23.39
N LEU A 117 -6.24 -13.21 22.28
CA LEU A 117 -7.31 -13.82 21.49
C LEU A 117 -8.19 -14.76 22.34
N ALA A 118 -7.60 -15.54 23.23
CA ALA A 118 -8.34 -16.42 24.14
C ALA A 118 -9.17 -15.63 25.16
N SER A 119 -8.71 -14.44 25.55
CA SER A 119 -9.46 -13.53 26.41
C SER A 119 -10.58 -12.83 25.65
N PHE A 120 -10.39 -12.52 24.36
CA PHE A 120 -11.44 -11.93 23.52
C PHE A 120 -12.63 -12.86 23.35
N ASP A 121 -12.40 -14.17 23.27
CA ASP A 121 -13.47 -15.18 23.20
C ASP A 121 -14.32 -15.28 24.48
N LYS A 122 -13.82 -14.77 25.61
CA LYS A 122 -14.49 -14.79 26.92
C LYS A 122 -15.26 -13.51 27.23
N VAL A 123 -15.20 -12.51 26.36
CA VAL A 123 -15.91 -11.25 26.54
C VAL A 123 -17.42 -11.50 26.53
N ASP A 124 -18.14 -10.97 27.53
CA ASP A 124 -19.59 -10.98 27.52
C ASP A 124 -20.12 -9.88 26.58
N PHE A 125 -20.37 -10.27 25.32
CA PHE A 125 -20.89 -9.38 24.30
C PHE A 125 -22.33 -8.89 24.55
N LYS A 126 -23.04 -9.46 25.53
CA LYS A 126 -24.35 -8.96 26.01
C LYS A 126 -24.15 -7.78 26.95
N GLU A 127 -23.08 -7.74 27.73
CA GLU A 127 -22.77 -6.62 28.63
C GLU A 127 -21.98 -5.50 27.93
N VAL A 128 -21.18 -5.85 26.91
CA VAL A 128 -20.45 -4.88 26.05
C VAL A 128 -21.41 -4.27 25.01
N HIS A 129 -22.42 -3.53 25.49
CA HIS A 129 -23.52 -3.18 24.60
C HIS A 129 -23.31 -1.95 23.74
N ARG A 130 -22.39 -1.02 24.09
CA ARG A 130 -22.28 0.25 23.36
C ARG A 130 -20.86 0.78 23.20
N PHE A 131 -20.34 0.70 21.97
CA PHE A 131 -19.26 1.57 21.53
C PHE A 131 -19.87 2.91 21.10
N PRO A 132 -19.46 4.06 21.68
CA PRO A 132 -20.10 5.35 21.43
C PRO A 132 -20.25 5.74 19.96
N LYS A 133 -19.33 5.27 19.09
CA LYS A 133 -19.34 5.54 17.65
C LYS A 133 -20.04 4.49 16.79
N PHE A 134 -20.20 3.26 17.29
CA PHE A 134 -20.58 2.11 16.46
C PHE A 134 -21.86 1.42 16.92
N GLY A 135 -22.34 1.71 18.13
CA GLY A 135 -23.41 0.93 18.74
C GLY A 135 -22.85 -0.42 19.19
N THR A 136 -22.94 -1.45 18.35
CA THR A 136 -22.55 -2.83 18.73
C THR A 136 -21.13 -3.19 18.30
N VAL A 137 -20.56 -4.24 18.91
CA VAL A 137 -19.31 -4.87 18.43
C VAL A 137 -19.44 -5.30 16.97
N GLY A 138 -20.56 -5.91 16.59
CA GLY A 138 -20.82 -6.33 15.21
C GLY A 138 -20.76 -5.18 14.23
N ASN A 139 -21.44 -4.07 14.53
CA ASN A 139 -21.39 -2.88 13.70
C ASN A 139 -19.98 -2.29 13.61
N MET A 140 -19.22 -2.29 14.71
CA MET A 140 -17.83 -1.85 14.71
C MET A 140 -16.97 -2.75 13.82
N VAL A 141 -16.99 -4.06 14.03
CA VAL A 141 -16.25 -5.06 13.23
C VAL A 141 -16.61 -4.86 11.76
N CYS A 142 -17.90 -4.81 11.45
CA CYS A 142 -18.36 -4.64 10.08
C CYS A 142 -17.86 -3.34 9.45
N ALA A 143 -18.12 -2.20 10.10
CA ALA A 143 -17.79 -0.89 9.56
C ALA A 143 -16.28 -0.74 9.38
N GLN A 144 -15.50 -1.17 10.35
CA GLN A 144 -14.05 -1.01 10.33
C GLN A 144 -13.36 -1.99 9.38
N THR A 145 -13.79 -3.27 9.34
CA THR A 145 -13.23 -4.26 8.41
C THR A 145 -13.56 -3.91 6.96
N LEU A 146 -14.82 -3.57 6.64
CA LEU A 146 -15.20 -3.20 5.28
C LEU A 146 -14.64 -1.84 4.85
N SER A 147 -14.72 -0.83 5.70
CA SER A 147 -14.18 0.50 5.37
C SER A 147 -12.66 0.48 5.27
N GLY A 148 -11.98 -0.24 6.15
CA GLY A 148 -10.53 -0.42 6.13
C GLY A 148 -10.08 -1.12 4.84
N MET A 149 -10.61 -2.31 4.58
CA MET A 149 -10.26 -3.07 3.38
C MET A 149 -10.68 -2.36 2.09
N GLY A 150 -11.85 -1.72 2.07
CA GLY A 150 -12.32 -0.94 0.92
C GLY A 150 -11.41 0.26 0.63
N THR A 151 -10.92 0.93 1.68
CA THR A 151 -9.94 2.02 1.53
C THR A 151 -8.63 1.50 0.95
N VAL A 152 -8.09 0.43 1.51
CA VAL A 152 -6.84 -0.20 1.04
C VAL A 152 -6.97 -0.63 -0.43
N SER A 153 -8.04 -1.34 -0.76
CA SER A 153 -8.28 -1.87 -2.12
C SER A 153 -8.41 -0.74 -3.14
N ARG A 154 -9.19 0.31 -2.80
CA ARG A 154 -9.37 1.47 -3.67
C ARG A 154 -8.05 2.14 -4.00
N TYR A 155 -7.20 2.38 -3.00
CA TYR A 155 -5.92 3.05 -3.22
C TYR A 155 -4.90 2.15 -3.93
N ILE A 156 -4.97 0.83 -3.73
CA ILE A 156 -4.17 -0.12 -4.52
C ILE A 156 -4.60 -0.12 -5.98
N GLU A 157 -5.89 -0.07 -6.27
CA GLU A 157 -6.42 -0.04 -7.64
C GLU A 157 -6.10 1.30 -8.33
N GLU A 158 -6.43 2.42 -7.66
CA GLU A 158 -6.23 3.79 -8.15
C GLU A 158 -4.75 4.10 -8.43
N TYR A 159 -3.82 3.54 -7.63
CA TYR A 159 -2.38 3.78 -7.77
C TYR A 159 -1.59 2.51 -8.13
N SER A 160 -2.24 1.56 -8.81
CA SER A 160 -1.64 0.26 -9.15
C SER A 160 -0.32 0.38 -9.94
N ASP A 161 -0.21 1.35 -10.86
CA ASP A 161 1.02 1.60 -11.63
C ASP A 161 2.18 2.22 -10.82
N HIS A 162 1.87 2.68 -9.61
CA HIS A 162 2.80 3.35 -8.69
C HIS A 162 3.22 2.49 -7.49
N LEU A 163 2.51 1.39 -7.24
CA LEU A 163 2.74 0.50 -6.11
C LEU A 163 3.49 -0.78 -6.51
N ASP A 164 4.14 -1.39 -5.54
CA ASP A 164 4.83 -2.66 -5.75
C ASP A 164 3.81 -3.80 -5.85
N LEU A 165 4.03 -4.75 -6.78
CA LEU A 165 3.12 -5.89 -7.00
C LEU A 165 2.90 -6.72 -5.74
N GLU A 166 3.88 -6.77 -4.84
CA GLU A 166 3.81 -7.46 -3.55
C GLU A 166 2.73 -6.86 -2.63
N ILE A 167 2.56 -5.53 -2.64
CA ILE A 167 1.52 -4.85 -1.84
C ILE A 167 0.14 -5.30 -2.31
N LYS A 168 -0.07 -5.34 -3.63
CA LYS A 168 -1.33 -5.81 -4.23
C LYS A 168 -1.60 -7.28 -3.89
N ALA A 169 -0.62 -8.15 -4.12
CA ALA A 169 -0.74 -9.59 -3.84
C ALA A 169 -1.05 -9.85 -2.36
N SER A 170 -0.38 -9.14 -1.44
CA SER A 170 -0.63 -9.30 -0.01
C SER A 170 -2.06 -8.92 0.39
N VAL A 171 -2.66 -7.90 -0.23
CA VAL A 171 -4.05 -7.51 0.04
C VAL A 171 -5.05 -8.50 -0.54
N GLU A 172 -4.82 -8.99 -1.77
CA GLU A 172 -5.64 -10.04 -2.35
C GLU A 172 -5.63 -11.30 -1.47
N GLU A 173 -4.45 -11.72 -1.00
CA GLU A 173 -4.33 -12.84 -0.07
C GLU A 173 -5.11 -12.61 1.23
N LEU A 174 -5.03 -11.42 1.82
CA LEU A 174 -5.77 -11.06 3.04
C LEU A 174 -7.29 -11.15 2.86
N GLN A 175 -7.81 -10.69 1.73
CA GLN A 175 -9.24 -10.76 1.41
C GLN A 175 -9.73 -12.21 1.26
N LEU A 176 -8.87 -13.10 0.80
CA LEU A 176 -9.16 -14.52 0.63
C LEU A 176 -9.03 -15.32 1.93
N MET A 177 -8.48 -14.73 3.00
CA MET A 177 -8.30 -15.44 4.27
C MET A 177 -9.66 -15.78 4.92
N PRO A 178 -9.82 -17.00 5.46
CA PRO A 178 -11.05 -17.39 6.16
C PRO A 178 -11.44 -16.45 7.30
N ALA A 179 -10.45 -15.92 8.04
CA ALA A 179 -10.67 -14.98 9.13
C ALA A 179 -11.31 -13.66 8.66
N PHE A 180 -10.96 -13.16 7.47
CA PHE A 180 -11.57 -11.95 6.91
C PHE A 180 -13.06 -12.15 6.63
N SER A 181 -13.41 -13.27 5.97
CA SER A 181 -14.81 -13.64 5.73
C SER A 181 -15.58 -13.84 7.05
N THR A 182 -14.92 -14.46 8.02
CA THR A 182 -15.40 -14.72 9.37
C THR A 182 -15.73 -13.42 10.11
N LEU A 183 -14.82 -12.44 10.12
CA LEU A 183 -15.04 -11.11 10.70
C LEU A 183 -16.23 -10.39 10.05
N ILE A 184 -16.34 -10.44 8.73
CA ILE A 184 -17.44 -9.79 7.99
C ILE A 184 -18.80 -10.45 8.28
N ARG A 185 -18.85 -11.79 8.35
CA ARG A 185 -20.07 -12.54 8.70
C ARG A 185 -20.50 -12.27 10.14
N PHE A 186 -19.55 -12.24 11.08
CA PHE A 186 -19.83 -11.92 12.48
C PHE A 186 -20.15 -10.45 12.70
N GLY A 187 -19.59 -9.55 11.89
CA GLY A 187 -20.00 -8.15 11.88
C GLY A 187 -21.48 -7.96 11.55
N GLY A 188 -22.13 -8.97 10.97
CA GLY A 188 -23.52 -8.87 10.53
C GLY A 188 -23.67 -7.93 9.34
N CYS A 189 -22.62 -7.80 8.53
CA CYS A 189 -22.55 -6.81 7.46
C CYS A 189 -23.72 -6.92 6.47
N PRO A 190 -24.31 -5.79 6.04
CA PRO A 190 -25.34 -5.79 5.00
C PRO A 190 -24.86 -6.49 3.72
N GLY A 191 -25.73 -7.26 3.08
CA GLY A 191 -25.42 -7.95 1.82
C GLY A 191 -24.62 -9.25 1.95
N ILE A 192 -24.18 -9.65 3.15
CA ILE A 192 -23.38 -10.86 3.35
C ILE A 192 -24.28 -12.07 3.63
N LYS A 193 -24.16 -13.11 2.79
CA LYS A 193 -24.84 -14.39 2.99
C LYS A 193 -24.35 -15.07 4.28
N GLY A 194 -25.29 -15.49 5.12
CA GLY A 194 -24.99 -16.10 6.42
C GLY A 194 -24.63 -15.08 7.52
N ARG A 195 -25.00 -13.81 7.35
CA ARG A 195 -24.88 -12.81 8.43
C ARG A 195 -25.65 -13.27 9.67
N SER A 196 -25.01 -13.16 10.83
CA SER A 196 -25.68 -13.32 12.13
C SER A 196 -25.94 -11.93 12.68
N VAL A 197 -27.22 -11.55 12.83
CA VAL A 197 -27.62 -10.18 13.23
C VAL A 197 -28.23 -10.16 14.65
N ASN A 198 -28.81 -11.28 15.09
CA ASN A 198 -29.58 -11.34 16.34
C ASN A 198 -28.98 -12.27 17.41
N ASP A 199 -27.80 -12.84 17.15
CA ASP A 199 -27.12 -13.72 18.11
C ASP A 199 -25.96 -12.98 18.78
N PRO A 200 -26.04 -12.65 20.08
CA PRO A 200 -24.95 -12.04 20.83
C PRO A 200 -23.79 -13.00 21.12
N ASP A 201 -24.03 -14.32 21.14
CA ASP A 201 -23.00 -15.33 21.44
C ASP A 201 -22.20 -15.71 20.17
N ARG A 202 -22.56 -15.15 19.01
CA ARG A 202 -21.91 -15.38 17.71
C ARG A 202 -20.40 -15.15 17.69
N TYR A 203 -19.88 -14.38 18.64
CA TYR A 203 -18.48 -13.97 18.72
C TYR A 203 -17.64 -14.88 19.61
N GLN A 204 -18.26 -15.80 20.37
CA GLN A 204 -17.54 -16.73 21.23
C GLN A 204 -16.79 -17.78 20.41
N GLY A 205 -15.53 -18.03 20.77
CA GLY A 205 -14.67 -19.03 20.11
C GLY A 205 -14.27 -18.66 18.67
N LYS A 206 -14.28 -17.37 18.34
CA LYS A 206 -14.06 -16.85 16.99
C LYS A 206 -12.73 -16.12 16.85
N PHE A 207 -12.17 -15.66 17.94
CA PHE A 207 -10.91 -14.91 17.97
C PHE A 207 -9.71 -15.83 18.19
N ASP A 208 -9.81 -16.82 19.08
CA ASP A 208 -8.73 -17.79 19.29
C ASP A 208 -8.84 -18.99 18.32
N THR A 209 -8.62 -18.71 17.04
CA THR A 209 -8.59 -19.72 15.99
C THR A 209 -7.26 -19.68 15.23
N PRO A 210 -6.80 -20.81 14.66
CA PRO A 210 -5.62 -20.82 13.79
C PRO A 210 -5.72 -19.80 12.64
N GLU A 211 -6.91 -19.64 12.07
CA GLU A 211 -7.19 -18.73 10.96
C GLU A 211 -7.06 -17.26 11.40
N MET A 212 -7.59 -16.90 12.58
CA MET A 212 -7.47 -15.54 13.10
C MET A 212 -6.01 -15.19 13.44
N ARG A 213 -5.27 -16.15 14.02
CA ARG A 213 -3.83 -15.99 14.29
C ARG A 213 -3.04 -15.81 13.00
N ALA A 214 -3.33 -16.60 11.97
CA ALA A 214 -2.72 -16.44 10.65
C ALA A 214 -3.05 -15.07 10.05
N TYR A 215 -4.29 -14.61 10.19
CA TYR A 215 -4.71 -13.30 9.72
C TYR A 215 -3.95 -12.17 10.39
N ILE A 216 -3.83 -12.17 11.72
CA ILE A 216 -3.06 -11.13 12.44
C ILE A 216 -1.58 -11.18 12.05
N ARG A 217 -0.99 -12.36 11.85
CA ARG A 217 0.39 -12.46 11.32
C ARG A 217 0.52 -11.88 9.92
N LYS A 218 -0.46 -12.12 9.05
CA LYS A 218 -0.48 -11.51 7.72
C LYS A 218 -0.67 -10.00 7.82
N LEU A 219 -1.42 -9.52 8.81
CA LEU A 219 -1.51 -8.09 9.07
C LEU A 219 -0.13 -7.50 9.46
N ILE A 220 0.59 -8.16 10.36
CA ILE A 220 1.95 -7.74 10.76
C ILE A 220 2.89 -7.72 9.55
N ALA A 221 2.85 -8.77 8.71
CA ALA A 221 3.69 -8.86 7.52
C ALA A 221 3.40 -7.72 6.53
N PHE A 222 2.13 -7.38 6.31
CA PHE A 222 1.77 -6.28 5.43
C PHE A 222 2.19 -4.91 5.99
N GLN A 223 2.06 -4.67 7.29
CA GLN A 223 2.55 -3.43 7.90
C GLN A 223 4.06 -3.24 7.69
N LYS A 224 4.83 -4.33 7.76
CA LYS A 224 6.29 -4.31 7.47
C LYS A 224 6.62 -4.15 5.99
N LEU A 225 5.67 -4.42 5.10
CA LEU A 225 5.85 -4.26 3.66
C LEU A 225 5.65 -2.80 3.23
N ILE A 226 4.77 -2.07 3.93
CA ILE A 226 4.42 -0.69 3.56
C ILE A 226 5.21 0.37 4.35
N GLY A 227 5.88 0.00 5.45
CA GLY A 227 6.72 0.87 6.28
C GLY A 227 8.19 0.48 6.24
#